data_AF-A0A954MN88-F1
#
_entry.id   AF-A0A954MN88-F1
#
_cell.length_a   1.000
_cell.length_b   1.000
_cell.length_c   1.000
_cell.angle_alpha   90.00
_cell.angle_beta   90.00
_cell.angle_gamma   90.00
#
_symmetry.space_group_name_H-M   'P 1'
#
loop_
_entity.id
_entity.type
_entity.pdbx_description
1 polymer ?
#
loop_
_entity_poly.entity_id
_entity_poly.type
_entity_poly.pdbx_seq_one_letter_code
_entity_poly.pdbx_strand_id
1 'polypeptide(L)'
;MIRVVAVLLLICWGTLSQAENLGAFCCPFCSAPTLTLTEQLNSAQTAALVQWKSGKPANLDEGFNGTTEYEIVQVVHDSTGKLEKGQTIHLDRHRAGKVGDLFVLLGTVTESIEWSSPLEVTETSFNYMVQAPTKESPATARLAYFLRFLEYSDPIIANDAYAEFANAPYEDIVPLAKDFPRENLRTWLADPQLNPTRIGLYGLMLGLCGKPDDAKFVEELILKPTADFRLGIDGVMAGYLLLRGSAGLDVIKVSKLQNAEVPFSETFAAMQALRFMWTYGADRISRQDLRNAMQILLDRPNLADLVIVDLARWHDWGVMDRLFAMYTSPEYDVPSIKRAIVRFLMIAEKSSVEKGEISEAQQKHAQDYLARLRETDPETVSKAEKYFFD
;
A
#
# COMPACT_ATOMS: atom_id res chain seq x y z
N MET A 1 -50.68 20.87 61.29
CA MET A 1 -49.93 19.70 61.79
C MET A 1 -50.15 18.56 60.82
N ILE A 2 -49.09 18.14 60.11
CA ILE A 2 -48.81 16.77 59.64
C ILE A 2 -47.52 16.90 58.81
N ARG A 3 -46.51 16.16 59.24
CA ARG A 3 -45.17 16.09 58.65
C ARG A 3 -45.24 15.41 57.28
N VAL A 4 -44.60 15.98 56.26
CA VAL A 4 -44.31 15.27 55.01
C VAL A 4 -42.81 15.05 54.92
N VAL A 5 -42.48 13.78 54.68
CA VAL A 5 -41.18 13.14 54.68
C VAL A 5 -40.37 13.55 53.45
N ALA A 6 -39.09 13.84 53.66
CA ALA A 6 -38.10 14.10 52.63
C ALA A 6 -37.74 12.78 51.90
N VAL A 7 -37.83 12.79 50.57
CA VAL A 7 -37.30 11.74 49.68
C VAL A 7 -36.16 12.37 48.88
N LEU A 8 -34.94 11.97 49.22
CA LEU A 8 -33.72 12.22 48.45
C LEU A 8 -33.56 11.06 47.43
N LEU A 9 -33.87 11.34 46.16
CA LEU A 9 -33.63 10.45 45.04
C LEU A 9 -32.28 10.80 44.39
N LEU A 10 -31.28 9.98 44.66
CA LEU A 10 -30.03 9.87 43.89
C LEU A 10 -30.36 9.29 42.51
N ILE A 11 -30.24 10.10 41.46
CA ILE A 11 -30.31 9.63 40.07
C ILE A 11 -28.87 9.54 39.56
N CYS A 12 -28.38 8.30 39.45
CA CYS A 12 -27.18 7.96 38.69
C CYS A 12 -27.37 8.36 37.23
N TRP A 13 -26.57 9.30 36.74
CA TRP A 13 -26.33 9.46 35.30
C TRP A 13 -25.42 8.32 34.82
N GLY A 14 -26.06 7.30 34.25
CA GLY A 14 -25.41 6.34 33.37
C GLY A 14 -25.02 7.04 32.06
N THR A 15 -23.73 7.07 31.81
CA THR A 15 -23.10 7.48 30.55
C THR A 15 -23.62 6.64 29.39
N LEU A 16 -24.46 7.24 28.53
CA LEU A 16 -24.66 6.73 27.17
C LEU A 16 -23.37 6.96 26.37
N SER A 17 -22.53 5.93 26.27
CA SER A 17 -21.53 5.85 25.20
C SER A 17 -22.26 5.57 23.89
N GLN A 18 -22.51 6.62 23.10
CA GLN A 18 -22.70 6.45 21.67
C GLN A 18 -21.33 6.30 21.03
N ALA A 19 -20.97 5.07 20.70
CA ALA A 19 -19.90 4.79 19.76
C ALA A 19 -20.42 5.14 18.37
N GLU A 20 -20.19 6.38 17.93
CA GLU A 20 -20.36 6.74 16.53
C GLU A 20 -19.27 6.03 15.72
N ASN A 21 -19.72 5.04 14.93
CA ASN A 21 -18.98 4.45 13.83
C ASN A 21 -18.60 5.57 12.85
N LEU A 22 -17.40 6.12 13.00
CA LEU A 22 -16.75 6.85 11.92
C LEU A 22 -16.35 5.82 10.85
N GLY A 23 -17.22 5.71 9.85
CA GLY A 23 -17.00 4.91 8.66
C GLY A 23 -15.70 5.30 8.00
N ALA A 24 -14.78 4.34 7.92
CA ALA A 24 -13.63 4.40 7.03
C ALA A 24 -14.15 4.62 5.60
N PHE A 25 -13.85 5.78 5.03
CA PHE A 25 -13.90 6.02 3.60
C PHE A 25 -12.81 5.16 2.94
N CYS A 26 -13.08 3.87 2.77
CA CYS A 26 -12.25 3.01 1.92
C CYS A 26 -12.41 3.47 0.48
N CYS A 27 -11.28 3.78 -0.16
CA CYS A 27 -11.20 4.13 -1.57
C CYS A 27 -11.81 2.99 -2.41
N PRO A 28 -12.70 3.27 -3.40
CA PRO A 28 -13.35 2.23 -4.22
C PRO A 28 -12.39 1.47 -5.14
N PHE A 29 -11.11 1.87 -5.20
CA PHE A 29 -10.02 1.16 -5.89
C PHE A 29 -9.08 0.41 -4.93
N CYS A 30 -9.22 0.62 -3.63
CA CYS A 30 -8.54 -0.15 -2.61
C CYS A 30 -9.47 -1.34 -2.30
N SER A 31 -9.32 -2.42 -3.06
CA SER A 31 -9.62 -3.73 -2.49
C SER A 31 -8.80 -3.79 -1.21
N ALA A 32 -9.46 -3.79 -0.05
CA ALA A 32 -8.77 -4.08 1.21
C ALA A 32 -7.88 -5.31 0.96
N PRO A 33 -6.61 -5.32 1.43
CA PRO A 33 -5.65 -6.36 1.09
C PRO A 33 -6.34 -7.70 1.26
N THR A 34 -6.62 -8.35 0.13
CA THR A 34 -7.33 -9.61 0.13
C THR A 34 -6.32 -10.61 0.64
N LEU A 35 -6.69 -11.37 1.67
CA LEU A 35 -5.81 -12.39 2.23
C LEU A 35 -5.26 -13.26 1.10
N THR A 36 -3.95 -13.49 1.12
CA THR A 36 -3.30 -14.45 0.22
C THR A 36 -3.89 -15.84 0.43
N LEU A 37 -3.74 -16.74 -0.53
CA LEU A 37 -4.25 -18.11 -0.45
C LEU A 37 -3.72 -18.84 0.79
N THR A 38 -2.45 -18.59 1.13
CA THR A 38 -1.82 -19.15 2.32
C THR A 38 -2.39 -18.56 3.61
N GLU A 39 -2.64 -17.25 3.65
CA GLU A 39 -3.30 -16.62 4.80
C GLU A 39 -4.75 -17.09 4.97
N GLN A 40 -5.51 -17.20 3.87
CA GLN A 40 -6.87 -17.74 3.89
C GLN A 40 -6.88 -19.16 4.45
N LEU A 41 -6.00 -20.04 3.93
CA LEU A 41 -5.88 -21.41 4.40
C LEU A 41 -5.51 -21.47 5.89
N ASN A 42 -4.50 -20.72 6.33
CA ASN A 42 -4.03 -20.71 7.73
C ASN A 42 -4.99 -20.03 8.71
N SER A 43 -5.90 -19.17 8.22
CA SER A 43 -6.91 -18.49 9.04
C SER A 43 -8.19 -19.34 9.20
N ALA A 44 -8.45 -20.26 8.28
CA ALA A 44 -9.61 -21.13 8.33
C ALA A 44 -9.51 -22.09 9.52
N GLN A 45 -10.62 -22.29 10.23
CA GLN A 45 -10.68 -23.27 11.34
C GLN A 45 -10.78 -24.71 10.81
N THR A 46 -11.38 -24.87 9.63
CA THR A 46 -11.46 -26.14 8.92
C THR A 46 -11.20 -25.89 7.43
N ALA A 47 -10.42 -26.75 6.78
CA ALA A 47 -10.17 -26.69 5.35
C ALA A 47 -10.09 -28.09 4.73
N ALA A 48 -10.64 -28.23 3.53
CA ALA A 48 -10.64 -29.50 2.79
C ALA A 48 -10.42 -29.27 1.30
N LEU A 49 -9.64 -30.16 0.68
CA LEU A 49 -9.67 -30.38 -0.76
C LEU A 49 -10.87 -31.25 -1.09
N VAL A 50 -11.68 -30.78 -2.02
CA VAL A 50 -12.89 -31.45 -2.46
C VAL A 50 -12.92 -31.57 -3.98
N GLN A 51 -13.68 -32.54 -4.49
CA GLN A 51 -13.97 -32.69 -5.91
C GLN A 51 -15.45 -32.41 -6.18
N TRP A 52 -15.73 -31.67 -7.24
CA TRP A 52 -17.10 -31.39 -7.66
C TRP A 52 -17.81 -32.69 -8.08
N LYS A 53 -19.04 -32.89 -7.61
CA LYS A 53 -19.86 -34.08 -7.91
C LYS A 53 -21.06 -33.77 -8.76
N SER A 54 -21.87 -32.81 -8.32
CA SER A 54 -23.12 -32.45 -8.96
C SER A 54 -23.50 -31.03 -8.59
N GLY A 55 -24.37 -30.40 -9.38
CA GLY A 55 -24.90 -29.09 -9.06
C GLY A 55 -26.21 -28.81 -9.78
N LYS A 56 -27.09 -28.09 -9.12
CA LYS A 56 -28.35 -27.59 -9.69
C LYS A 56 -28.27 -26.07 -9.82
N PRO A 57 -28.49 -25.50 -11.01
CA PRO A 57 -28.50 -24.06 -11.20
C PRO A 57 -29.55 -23.36 -10.34
N ALA A 58 -29.33 -22.09 -10.05
CA ALA A 58 -30.32 -21.26 -9.39
C ALA A 58 -31.57 -21.09 -10.28
N ASN A 59 -32.74 -21.06 -9.65
CA ASN A 59 -34.00 -20.70 -10.27
C ASN A 59 -34.62 -19.55 -9.48
N LEU A 60 -34.51 -18.34 -10.01
CA LEU A 60 -34.97 -17.12 -9.36
C LEU A 60 -36.51 -17.06 -9.24
N ASP A 61 -37.22 -17.65 -10.19
CA ASP A 61 -38.70 -17.69 -10.19
C ASP A 61 -39.24 -18.57 -9.06
N GLU A 62 -38.45 -19.56 -8.63
CA GLU A 62 -38.76 -20.48 -7.53
C GLU A 62 -38.08 -20.09 -6.21
N GLY A 63 -37.32 -18.98 -6.17
CA GLY A 63 -36.54 -18.59 -4.99
C GLY A 63 -35.42 -19.57 -4.62
N PHE A 64 -34.98 -20.41 -5.57
CA PHE A 64 -33.94 -21.41 -5.37
C PHE A 64 -32.57 -20.86 -5.76
N ASN A 65 -31.66 -20.75 -4.80
CA ASN A 65 -30.31 -20.21 -5.02
C ASN A 65 -29.35 -21.19 -5.72
N GLY A 66 -29.84 -22.37 -6.09
CA GLY A 66 -29.01 -23.43 -6.63
C GLY A 66 -28.28 -24.21 -5.56
N THR A 67 -27.75 -25.38 -5.91
CA THR A 67 -26.98 -26.22 -5.00
C THR A 67 -25.77 -26.79 -5.69
N THR A 68 -24.76 -27.17 -4.90
CA THR A 68 -23.59 -27.91 -5.36
C THR A 68 -23.19 -28.95 -4.33
N GLU A 69 -22.86 -30.15 -4.80
CA GLU A 69 -22.32 -31.22 -3.99
C GLU A 69 -20.85 -31.43 -4.32
N TYR A 70 -20.05 -31.59 -3.27
CA TYR A 70 -18.63 -31.89 -3.35
C TYR A 70 -18.31 -33.13 -2.52
N GLU A 71 -17.35 -33.95 -2.95
CA GLU A 71 -16.81 -35.04 -2.14
C GLU A 71 -15.43 -34.64 -1.59
N ILE A 72 -15.20 -34.86 -0.28
CA ILE A 72 -13.91 -34.60 0.35
C ILE A 72 -12.86 -35.58 -0.18
N VAL A 73 -11.84 -35.04 -0.84
CA VAL A 73 -10.68 -35.80 -1.33
C VAL A 73 -9.60 -35.90 -0.24
N GLN A 74 -9.37 -34.79 0.46
CA GLN A 74 -8.40 -34.68 1.54
C GLN A 74 -8.85 -33.62 2.55
N VAL A 75 -8.79 -33.96 3.85
CA VAL A 75 -8.91 -32.97 4.93
C VAL A 75 -7.53 -32.33 5.13
N VAL A 76 -7.45 -31.00 5.07
CA VAL A 76 -6.20 -30.25 5.28
C VAL A 76 -6.00 -30.05 6.79
N HIS A 77 -6.99 -29.45 7.44
CA HIS A 77 -7.11 -29.37 8.89
C HIS A 77 -8.58 -29.24 9.27
N ASP A 78 -8.94 -29.70 10.46
CA ASP A 78 -10.31 -29.65 10.95
C ASP A 78 -10.34 -29.50 12.47
N SER A 79 -10.75 -28.31 12.94
CA SER A 79 -10.90 -28.07 14.37
C SER A 79 -12.13 -28.78 14.98
N THR A 80 -13.06 -29.27 14.16
CA THR A 80 -14.26 -29.98 14.64
C THR A 80 -14.01 -31.47 14.89
N GLY A 81 -13.02 -32.06 14.20
CA GLY A 81 -12.74 -33.50 14.23
C GLY A 81 -13.84 -34.35 13.60
N LYS A 82 -14.69 -33.78 12.73
CA LYS A 82 -15.87 -34.43 12.14
C LYS A 82 -15.74 -34.68 10.65
N LEU A 83 -14.73 -34.15 9.98
CA LEU A 83 -14.55 -34.32 8.55
C LEU A 83 -13.78 -35.60 8.21
N GLU A 84 -14.30 -36.35 7.24
CA GLU A 84 -13.67 -37.57 6.75
C GLU A 84 -13.57 -37.59 5.23
N LYS A 85 -12.52 -38.23 4.71
CA LYS A 85 -12.37 -38.46 3.27
C LYS A 85 -13.56 -39.27 2.73
N GLY A 86 -14.08 -38.86 1.57
CA GLY A 86 -15.24 -39.47 0.92
C GLY A 86 -16.59 -38.92 1.38
N GLN A 87 -16.62 -38.06 2.40
CA GLN A 87 -17.83 -37.38 2.83
C GLN A 87 -18.32 -36.39 1.77
N THR A 88 -19.64 -36.30 1.59
CA THR A 88 -20.25 -35.28 0.72
C THR A 88 -20.56 -34.01 1.49
N ILE A 89 -20.09 -32.87 0.99
CA ILE A 89 -20.46 -31.52 1.44
C ILE A 89 -21.50 -30.96 0.49
N HIS A 90 -22.64 -30.54 1.04
CA HIS A 90 -23.71 -29.87 0.30
C HIS A 90 -23.65 -28.36 0.57
N LEU A 91 -23.63 -27.55 -0.49
CA LEU A 91 -23.68 -26.09 -0.39
C LEU A 91 -24.94 -25.57 -1.10
N ASP A 92 -25.72 -24.73 -0.41
CA ASP A 92 -26.92 -24.05 -0.93
C ASP A 92 -26.58 -22.85 -1.82
N ARG A 93 -25.66 -23.07 -2.76
CA ARG A 93 -25.29 -22.13 -3.81
C ARG A 93 -24.81 -22.91 -5.03
N HIS A 94 -25.20 -22.48 -6.22
CA HIS A 94 -24.71 -23.10 -7.45
C HIS A 94 -23.27 -22.67 -7.77
N ARG A 95 -22.44 -23.65 -8.10
CA ARG A 95 -21.14 -23.49 -8.75
C ARG A 95 -21.09 -24.43 -9.95
N ALA A 96 -20.85 -23.87 -11.12
CA ALA A 96 -20.61 -24.66 -12.33
C ALA A 96 -19.29 -25.41 -12.21
N GLY A 97 -19.27 -26.65 -12.69
CA GLY A 97 -18.10 -27.53 -12.65
C GLY A 97 -18.37 -28.84 -13.37
N LYS A 98 -17.34 -29.65 -13.50
CA LYS A 98 -17.38 -31.02 -14.02
C LYS A 98 -16.99 -31.99 -12.91
N VAL A 99 -17.46 -33.23 -13.04
CA VAL A 99 -17.09 -34.29 -12.10
C VAL A 99 -15.57 -34.43 -12.04
N GLY A 100 -15.00 -34.27 -10.85
CA GLY A 100 -13.56 -34.36 -10.62
C GLY A 100 -12.82 -33.02 -10.61
N ASP A 101 -13.45 -31.90 -10.97
CA ASP A 101 -12.85 -30.57 -10.81
C ASP A 101 -12.56 -30.33 -9.32
N LEU A 102 -11.35 -29.84 -9.01
CA LEU A 102 -10.86 -29.70 -7.64
C LEU A 102 -11.13 -28.30 -7.09
N PHE A 103 -11.53 -28.27 -5.81
CA PHE A 103 -11.78 -27.03 -5.08
C PHE A 103 -11.22 -27.12 -3.66
N VAL A 104 -10.77 -26.00 -3.10
CA VAL A 104 -10.53 -25.84 -1.67
C VAL A 104 -11.76 -25.21 -1.03
N LEU A 105 -12.29 -25.86 -0.01
CA LEU A 105 -13.30 -25.28 0.87
C LEU A 105 -12.63 -24.83 2.17
N LEU A 106 -12.82 -23.56 2.52
CA LEU A 106 -12.39 -22.99 3.79
C LEU A 106 -13.61 -22.73 4.66
N GLY A 107 -13.56 -23.14 5.92
CA GLY A 107 -14.68 -23.13 6.85
C GLY A 107 -14.35 -22.38 8.15
N THR A 108 -15.33 -21.62 8.61
CA THR A 108 -15.38 -21.02 9.96
C THR A 108 -16.34 -21.83 10.80
N VAL A 109 -15.94 -22.19 12.02
CA VAL A 109 -16.73 -22.99 12.96
C VAL A 109 -17.46 -22.07 13.92
N THR A 110 -18.78 -22.00 13.75
CA THR A 110 -19.71 -21.36 14.69
C THR A 110 -20.47 -22.45 15.46
N GLU A 111 -21.78 -22.59 15.27
CA GLU A 111 -22.55 -23.77 15.69
C GLU A 111 -22.40 -24.93 14.69
N SER A 112 -22.16 -24.60 13.43
CA SER A 112 -21.86 -25.52 12.33
C SER A 112 -20.71 -24.96 11.49
N ILE A 113 -20.22 -25.72 10.51
CA ILE A 113 -19.17 -25.23 9.61
C ILE A 113 -19.83 -24.33 8.56
N GLU A 114 -19.50 -23.05 8.60
CA GLU A 114 -19.86 -22.08 7.57
C GLU A 114 -18.78 -22.07 6.49
N TRP A 115 -19.11 -22.63 5.33
CA TRP A 115 -18.20 -22.71 4.20
C TRP A 115 -18.15 -21.39 3.40
N SER A 116 -16.92 -20.97 3.11
CA SER A 116 -16.61 -19.91 2.16
C SER A 116 -17.00 -20.31 0.72
N SER A 117 -16.89 -19.35 -0.21
CA SER A 117 -17.03 -19.66 -1.63
C SER A 117 -15.94 -20.63 -2.08
N PRO A 118 -16.29 -21.74 -2.76
CA PRO A 118 -15.31 -22.72 -3.22
C PRO A 118 -14.24 -22.09 -4.10
N LEU A 119 -12.97 -22.28 -3.73
CA LEU A 119 -11.82 -21.83 -4.51
C LEU A 119 -11.40 -22.94 -5.46
N GLU A 120 -11.56 -22.72 -6.76
CA GLU A 120 -11.12 -23.67 -7.78
C GLU A 120 -9.59 -23.77 -7.80
N VAL A 121 -9.05 -24.99 -7.83
CA VAL A 121 -7.62 -25.26 -7.76
C VAL A 121 -7.22 -26.39 -8.72
N THR A 122 -5.95 -26.40 -9.12
CA THR A 122 -5.31 -27.58 -9.69
C THR A 122 -4.66 -28.40 -8.57
N GLU A 123 -4.26 -29.64 -8.85
CA GLU A 123 -3.40 -30.39 -7.90
C GLU A 123 -2.11 -29.62 -7.59
N THR A 124 -1.59 -28.88 -8.57
CA THR A 124 -0.35 -28.10 -8.42
C THR A 124 -0.58 -26.90 -7.49
N SER A 125 -1.64 -26.12 -7.70
CA SER A 125 -1.94 -24.96 -6.85
C SER A 125 -2.35 -25.39 -5.43
N PHE A 126 -3.05 -26.51 -5.28
CA PHE A 126 -3.33 -27.08 -3.96
C PHE A 126 -2.04 -27.47 -3.22
N ASN A 127 -1.14 -28.21 -3.88
CA ASN A 127 0.14 -28.61 -3.30
C ASN A 127 1.00 -27.39 -2.90
N TYR A 128 0.99 -26.35 -3.73
CA TYR A 128 1.64 -25.08 -3.41
C TYR A 128 1.07 -24.44 -2.13
N MET A 129 -0.25 -24.43 -1.95
CA MET A 129 -0.90 -23.85 -0.76
C MET A 129 -0.55 -24.63 0.51
N VAL A 130 -0.63 -25.96 0.49
CA VAL A 130 -0.40 -26.79 1.70
C VAL A 130 1.08 -26.91 2.07
N GLN A 131 1.99 -26.68 1.12
CA GLN A 131 3.45 -26.67 1.38
C GLN A 131 3.98 -25.29 1.76
N ALA A 132 3.15 -24.24 1.67
CA ALA A 132 3.56 -22.90 2.05
C ALA A 132 3.85 -22.83 3.56
N PRO A 133 4.93 -22.15 3.99
CA PRO A 133 5.21 -22.00 5.41
C PRO A 133 4.07 -21.24 6.12
N THR A 134 3.74 -21.69 7.33
CA THR A 134 2.64 -21.11 8.11
C THR A 134 2.97 -19.68 8.58
N LYS A 135 1.96 -18.93 9.02
CA LYS A 135 2.13 -17.55 9.52
C LYS A 135 3.03 -17.44 10.76
N GLU A 136 3.23 -18.53 11.50
CA GLU A 136 4.13 -18.60 12.65
C GLU A 136 5.61 -18.65 12.21
N SER A 137 5.87 -18.96 10.94
CA SER A 137 7.22 -18.92 10.37
C SER A 137 7.69 -17.46 10.20
N PRO A 138 9.00 -17.18 10.35
CA PRO A 138 9.54 -15.85 10.09
C PRO A 138 9.17 -15.34 8.69
N ALA A 139 8.82 -14.05 8.59
CA ALA A 139 8.38 -13.43 7.33
C ALA A 139 9.38 -13.66 6.17
N THR A 140 10.68 -13.51 6.45
CA THR A 140 11.74 -13.78 5.46
C THR A 140 11.75 -15.24 4.96
N ALA A 141 11.49 -16.22 5.83
CA ALA A 141 11.41 -17.62 5.45
C ALA A 141 10.15 -17.92 4.60
N ARG A 142 9.03 -17.28 4.92
CA ARG A 142 7.81 -17.33 4.10
C ARG A 142 8.06 -16.75 2.71
N LEU A 143 8.61 -15.54 2.63
CA LEU A 143 8.91 -14.88 1.36
C LEU A 143 9.93 -15.65 0.51
N ALA A 144 10.93 -16.31 1.13
CA ALA A 144 11.85 -17.19 0.41
C ALA A 144 11.14 -18.34 -0.31
N TYR A 145 10.06 -18.88 0.28
CA TYR A 145 9.23 -19.90 -0.36
C TYR A 145 8.55 -19.34 -1.61
N PHE A 146 7.87 -18.18 -1.48
CA PHE A 146 7.10 -17.52 -2.53
C PHE A 146 7.97 -16.98 -3.67
N LEU A 147 9.22 -16.62 -3.40
CA LEU A 147 10.16 -16.08 -4.38
C LEU A 147 10.31 -16.98 -5.61
N ARG A 148 10.23 -18.31 -5.40
CA ARG A 148 10.38 -19.34 -6.43
C ARG A 148 9.20 -19.38 -7.41
N PHE A 149 8.12 -18.67 -7.11
CA PHE A 149 6.84 -18.78 -7.79
C PHE A 149 6.37 -17.48 -8.47
N LEU A 150 7.16 -16.39 -8.43
CA LEU A 150 6.78 -15.05 -8.90
C LEU A 150 6.28 -14.98 -10.36
N GLU A 151 6.69 -15.89 -11.24
CA GLU A 151 6.18 -16.02 -12.61
C GLU A 151 5.95 -17.50 -12.95
N TYR A 152 5.39 -18.25 -12.00
CA TYR A 152 5.05 -19.65 -12.23
C TYR A 152 3.97 -19.79 -13.31
N SER A 153 3.99 -20.88 -14.08
CA SER A 153 3.09 -21.09 -15.22
C SER A 153 1.61 -21.20 -14.83
N ASP A 154 1.33 -21.64 -13.61
CA ASP A 154 -0.03 -21.62 -13.05
C ASP A 154 -0.32 -20.19 -12.54
N PRO A 155 -1.28 -19.45 -13.14
CA PRO A 155 -1.57 -18.08 -12.76
C PRO A 155 -2.06 -17.92 -11.32
N ILE A 156 -2.71 -18.93 -10.73
CA ILE A 156 -3.17 -18.89 -9.34
C ILE A 156 -1.95 -18.78 -8.42
N ILE A 157 -0.94 -19.60 -8.68
CA ILE A 157 0.32 -19.63 -7.92
C ILE A 157 1.11 -18.34 -8.12
N ALA A 158 1.27 -17.88 -9.37
CA ALA A 158 2.06 -16.69 -9.66
C ALA A 158 1.44 -15.42 -9.07
N ASN A 159 0.12 -15.29 -9.12
CA ASN A 159 -0.58 -14.15 -8.54
C ASN A 159 -0.51 -14.15 -7.01
N ASP A 160 -0.64 -15.31 -6.37
CA ASP A 160 -0.52 -15.43 -4.92
C ASP A 160 0.90 -15.11 -4.43
N ALA A 161 1.92 -15.70 -5.07
CA ALA A 161 3.32 -15.43 -4.74
C ALA A 161 3.67 -13.95 -4.91
N TYR A 162 3.15 -13.30 -5.96
CA TYR A 162 3.29 -11.85 -6.12
C TYR A 162 2.60 -11.08 -4.99
N ALA A 163 1.36 -11.46 -4.62
CA ALA A 163 0.61 -10.80 -3.55
C ALA A 163 1.32 -10.89 -2.19
N GLU A 164 1.95 -12.01 -1.89
CA GLU A 164 2.78 -12.19 -0.67
C GLU A 164 3.91 -11.16 -0.60
N PHE A 165 4.59 -10.87 -1.72
CA PHE A 165 5.60 -9.80 -1.77
C PHE A 165 4.99 -8.40 -1.77
N ALA A 166 3.88 -8.18 -2.47
CA ALA A 166 3.23 -6.87 -2.53
C ALA A 166 2.69 -6.42 -1.16
N ASN A 167 2.30 -7.36 -0.31
CA ASN A 167 1.83 -7.12 1.05
C ASN A 167 2.97 -7.06 2.10
N ALA A 168 4.18 -7.49 1.74
CA ALA A 168 5.28 -7.58 2.69
C ALA A 168 5.90 -6.21 3.03
N PRO A 169 6.23 -5.97 4.32
CA PRO A 169 7.07 -4.84 4.69
C PRO A 169 8.42 -4.86 3.95
N TYR A 170 8.91 -3.68 3.57
CA TYR A 170 10.20 -3.56 2.87
C TYR A 170 11.36 -4.19 3.67
N GLU A 171 11.34 -4.07 5.00
CA GLU A 171 12.35 -4.64 5.90
C GLU A 171 12.40 -6.17 5.87
N ASP A 172 11.30 -6.84 5.53
CA ASP A 172 11.26 -8.30 5.35
C ASP A 172 11.72 -8.73 3.96
N ILE A 173 11.62 -7.83 2.96
CA ILE A 173 12.06 -8.08 1.57
C ILE A 173 13.58 -7.94 1.44
N VAL A 174 14.18 -6.91 2.04
CA VAL A 174 15.62 -6.60 1.89
C VAL A 174 16.56 -7.78 2.20
N PRO A 175 16.35 -8.59 3.26
CA PRO A 175 17.23 -9.72 3.58
C PRO A 175 17.31 -10.80 2.48
N LEU A 176 16.31 -10.84 1.59
CA LEU A 176 16.23 -11.80 0.48
C LEU A 176 16.96 -11.33 -0.78
N ALA A 177 17.53 -10.12 -0.78
CA ALA A 177 18.18 -9.55 -1.97
C ALA A 177 19.19 -10.48 -2.62
N LYS A 178 19.96 -11.24 -1.83
CA LYS A 178 20.96 -12.21 -2.31
C LYS A 178 20.35 -13.42 -3.04
N ASP A 179 19.09 -13.72 -2.77
CA ASP A 179 18.37 -14.88 -3.29
C ASP A 179 17.47 -14.52 -4.49
N PHE A 180 17.31 -13.22 -4.79
CA PHE A 180 16.48 -12.76 -5.89
C PHE A 180 16.97 -13.26 -7.25
N PRO A 181 16.06 -13.67 -8.14
CA PRO A 181 16.41 -14.22 -9.44
C PRO A 181 16.77 -13.10 -10.42
N ARG A 182 17.93 -12.45 -10.22
CA ARG A 182 18.40 -11.27 -10.98
C ARG A 182 18.19 -11.38 -12.50
N GLU A 183 18.62 -12.48 -13.11
CA GLU A 183 18.50 -12.67 -14.56
C GLU A 183 17.04 -12.76 -15.02
N ASN A 184 16.19 -13.39 -14.22
CA ASN A 184 14.76 -13.47 -14.51
C ASN A 184 14.11 -12.09 -14.35
N LEU A 185 14.42 -11.34 -13.28
CA LEU A 185 13.92 -9.98 -13.07
C LEU A 185 14.25 -9.08 -14.27
N ARG A 186 15.49 -9.16 -14.77
CA ARG A 186 15.91 -8.44 -15.97
C ARG A 186 15.12 -8.87 -17.21
N THR A 187 14.91 -10.18 -17.37
CA THR A 187 14.14 -10.75 -18.48
C THR A 187 12.68 -10.31 -18.44
N TRP A 188 12.02 -10.40 -17.28
CA TRP A 188 10.63 -10.00 -17.08
C TRP A 188 10.43 -8.50 -17.30
N LEU A 189 11.33 -7.66 -16.79
CA LEU A 189 11.26 -6.20 -17.02
C LEU A 189 11.50 -5.80 -18.47
N ALA A 190 12.14 -6.65 -19.27
CA ALA A 190 12.32 -6.44 -20.71
C ALA A 190 11.14 -6.95 -21.54
N ASP A 191 10.25 -7.78 -20.96
CA ASP A 191 9.12 -8.37 -21.66
C ASP A 191 7.96 -7.36 -21.80
N PRO A 192 7.56 -6.98 -23.02
CA PRO A 192 6.42 -6.08 -23.22
C PRO A 192 5.07 -6.69 -22.82
N GLN A 193 4.98 -7.99 -22.57
CA GLN A 193 3.77 -8.69 -22.11
C GLN A 193 3.71 -8.86 -20.58
N LEU A 194 4.74 -8.41 -19.84
CA LEU A 194 4.71 -8.45 -18.38
C LEU A 194 3.48 -7.69 -17.87
N ASN A 195 2.77 -8.28 -16.91
CA ASN A 195 1.65 -7.61 -16.26
C ASN A 195 2.13 -6.28 -15.63
N PRO A 196 1.55 -5.11 -16.03
CA PRO A 196 2.01 -3.82 -15.56
C PRO A 196 2.01 -3.65 -14.04
N THR A 197 1.16 -4.39 -13.32
CA THR A 197 1.13 -4.32 -11.85
C THR A 197 2.44 -4.80 -11.20
N ARG A 198 3.20 -5.69 -11.88
CA ARG A 198 4.41 -6.33 -11.34
C ARG A 198 5.69 -5.51 -11.54
N ILE A 199 5.65 -4.55 -12.48
CA ILE A 199 6.82 -3.76 -12.90
C ILE A 199 7.49 -3.08 -11.72
N GLY A 200 6.72 -2.45 -10.83
CA GLY A 200 7.28 -1.69 -9.71
C GLY A 200 8.04 -2.56 -8.72
N LEU A 201 7.44 -3.67 -8.30
CA LEU A 201 8.10 -4.61 -7.40
C LEU A 201 9.36 -5.20 -8.04
N TYR A 202 9.30 -5.61 -9.30
CA TYR A 202 10.47 -6.20 -9.98
C TYR A 202 11.59 -5.18 -10.20
N GLY A 203 11.24 -3.93 -10.51
CA GLY A 203 12.20 -2.83 -10.58
C GLY A 203 12.90 -2.61 -9.24
N LEU A 204 12.16 -2.63 -8.14
CA LEU A 204 12.71 -2.51 -6.79
C LEU A 204 13.60 -3.70 -6.41
N MET A 205 13.15 -4.93 -6.66
CA MET A 205 13.92 -6.15 -6.42
C MET A 205 15.23 -6.17 -7.21
N LEU A 206 15.20 -5.78 -8.49
CA LEU A 206 16.41 -5.63 -9.30
C LEU A 206 17.32 -4.53 -8.73
N GLY A 207 16.75 -3.47 -8.15
CA GLY A 207 17.52 -2.46 -7.44
C GLY A 207 18.27 -2.98 -6.21
N LEU A 208 17.70 -3.98 -5.53
CA LEU A 208 18.28 -4.60 -4.33
C LEU A 208 19.38 -5.63 -4.64
N CYS A 209 19.25 -6.39 -5.74
CA CYS A 209 20.17 -7.47 -6.10
C CYS A 209 21.08 -7.17 -7.32
N GLY A 210 20.85 -6.02 -7.98
CA GLY A 210 21.46 -5.68 -9.25
C GLY A 210 22.93 -5.29 -9.16
N LYS A 211 23.55 -5.25 -10.35
CA LYS A 211 24.96 -4.90 -10.60
C LYS A 211 25.03 -3.63 -11.46
N PRO A 212 26.23 -3.06 -11.69
CA PRO A 212 26.37 -1.86 -12.52
C PRO A 212 25.72 -1.93 -13.90
N ASP A 213 25.76 -3.10 -14.58
CA ASP A 213 25.12 -3.28 -15.89
C ASP A 213 23.58 -3.31 -15.84
N ASP A 214 22.98 -3.59 -14.68
CA ASP A 214 21.53 -3.49 -14.49
C ASP A 214 21.10 -2.04 -14.31
N ALA A 215 21.95 -1.23 -13.68
CA ALA A 215 21.66 0.20 -13.56
C ALA A 215 21.51 0.85 -14.94
N LYS A 216 22.37 0.49 -15.91
CA LYS A 216 22.25 0.99 -17.28
C LYS A 216 20.94 0.53 -17.96
N PHE A 217 20.57 -0.73 -17.80
CA PHE A 217 19.31 -1.25 -18.32
C PHE A 217 18.08 -0.55 -17.73
N VAL A 218 18.07 -0.38 -16.41
CA VAL A 218 16.98 0.31 -15.70
C VAL A 218 16.94 1.80 -16.10
N GLU A 219 18.10 2.44 -16.28
CA GLU A 219 18.19 3.82 -16.79
C GLU A 219 17.54 3.95 -18.18
N GLU A 220 17.86 3.04 -19.11
CA GLU A 220 17.25 3.00 -20.45
C GLU A 220 15.72 2.82 -20.39
N LEU A 221 15.23 1.96 -19.49
CA LEU A 221 13.79 1.81 -19.25
C LEU A 221 13.15 3.12 -18.75
N ILE A 222 13.78 3.80 -17.80
CA ILE A 222 13.26 5.05 -17.21
C ILE A 222 13.22 6.17 -18.25
N LEU A 223 14.27 6.29 -19.07
CA LEU A 223 14.45 7.37 -20.04
C LEU A 223 13.66 7.19 -21.33
N LYS A 224 13.08 6.01 -21.58
CA LYS A 224 12.21 5.77 -22.75
C LYS A 224 11.09 6.82 -22.80
N PRO A 225 10.98 7.60 -23.89
CA PRO A 225 9.89 8.56 -24.06
C PRO A 225 8.53 7.85 -24.04
N THR A 226 7.57 8.44 -23.35
CA THR A 226 6.19 7.95 -23.28
C THR A 226 5.24 9.12 -23.07
N ALA A 227 4.08 9.06 -23.72
CA ALA A 227 2.93 9.88 -23.36
C ALA A 227 1.95 9.11 -22.45
N ASP A 228 2.08 7.78 -22.41
CA ASP A 228 1.19 6.89 -21.68
C ASP A 228 1.62 6.77 -20.21
N PHE A 229 0.63 6.50 -19.36
CA PHE A 229 0.82 6.16 -17.97
C PHE A 229 1.53 4.80 -17.84
N ARG A 230 2.68 4.77 -17.16
CA ARG A 230 3.44 3.55 -16.86
C ARG A 230 3.23 3.13 -15.41
N LEU A 231 2.34 2.16 -15.19
CA LEU A 231 2.11 1.60 -13.87
C LEU A 231 3.40 0.98 -13.31
N GLY A 232 3.72 1.28 -12.05
CA GLY A 232 4.90 0.74 -11.36
C GLY A 232 6.24 1.38 -11.73
N ILE A 233 6.28 2.44 -12.56
CA ILE A 233 7.55 3.06 -12.94
C ILE A 233 8.27 3.73 -11.75
N ASP A 234 7.54 4.11 -10.70
CA ASP A 234 8.09 4.60 -9.44
C ASP A 234 8.98 3.56 -8.73
N GLY A 235 8.56 2.29 -8.71
CA GLY A 235 9.36 1.18 -8.17
C GLY A 235 10.63 0.93 -8.98
N VAL A 236 10.57 1.09 -10.31
CA VAL A 236 11.74 1.03 -11.19
C VAL A 236 12.71 2.18 -10.92
N MET A 237 12.21 3.41 -10.76
CA MET A 237 13.01 4.57 -10.39
C MET A 237 13.63 4.42 -8.99
N ALA A 238 12.89 3.88 -8.02
CA ALA A 238 13.41 3.57 -6.69
C ALA A 238 14.55 2.54 -6.75
N GLY A 239 14.36 1.47 -7.51
CA GLY A 239 15.42 0.47 -7.74
C GLY A 239 16.67 1.05 -8.39
N TYR A 240 16.50 1.95 -9.37
CA TYR A 240 17.61 2.68 -9.98
C TYR A 240 18.39 3.54 -8.98
N LEU A 241 17.68 4.26 -8.09
CA LEU A 241 18.29 5.08 -7.05
C LEU A 241 19.02 4.21 -6.00
N LEU A 242 18.53 3.01 -5.69
CA LEU A 242 19.24 2.05 -4.84
C LEU A 242 20.57 1.59 -5.47
N LEU A 243 20.60 1.40 -6.80
CA LEU A 243 21.80 0.98 -7.52
C LEU A 243 22.84 2.09 -7.69
N ARG A 244 22.40 3.34 -7.91
CA ARG A 244 23.28 4.43 -8.35
C ARG A 244 23.44 5.57 -7.36
N GLY A 245 22.65 5.61 -6.29
CA GLY A 245 22.70 6.69 -5.30
C GLY A 245 22.61 8.07 -5.94
N SER A 246 23.49 8.99 -5.51
CA SER A 246 23.50 10.38 -6.00
C SER A 246 23.66 10.50 -7.52
N ALA A 247 24.45 9.62 -8.17
CA ALA A 247 24.59 9.64 -9.62
C ALA A 247 23.26 9.30 -10.34
N GLY A 248 22.47 8.41 -9.76
CA GLY A 248 21.12 8.11 -10.26
C GLY A 248 20.17 9.28 -10.05
N LEU A 249 20.27 9.95 -8.90
CA LEU A 249 19.46 11.13 -8.58
C LEU A 249 19.68 12.25 -9.60
N ASP A 250 20.91 12.50 -10.04
CA ASP A 250 21.17 13.53 -11.05
C ASP A 250 20.47 13.25 -12.38
N VAL A 251 20.42 11.98 -12.81
CA VAL A 251 19.66 11.58 -13.99
C VAL A 251 18.16 11.83 -13.80
N ILE A 252 17.59 11.45 -12.65
CA ILE A 252 16.16 11.67 -12.35
C ILE A 252 15.83 13.17 -12.27
N LYS A 253 16.69 13.99 -11.64
CA LYS A 253 16.53 15.44 -11.55
C LYS A 253 16.37 16.07 -12.94
N VAL A 254 17.30 15.79 -13.84
CA VAL A 254 17.28 16.36 -15.19
C VAL A 254 16.11 15.80 -15.99
N SER A 255 15.97 14.47 -16.02
CA SER A 255 15.06 13.82 -16.95
C SER A 255 13.60 13.86 -16.52
N LYS A 256 13.28 13.88 -15.21
CA LYS A 256 11.91 13.73 -14.70
C LYS A 256 11.43 14.91 -13.85
N LEU A 257 12.32 15.60 -13.13
CA LEU A 257 11.90 16.70 -12.23
C LEU A 257 11.94 18.06 -12.95
N GLN A 258 13.07 18.37 -13.62
CA GLN A 258 13.29 19.65 -14.30
C GLN A 258 12.63 19.71 -15.68
N ASN A 259 12.52 18.58 -16.40
CA ASN A 259 11.96 18.55 -17.73
C ASN A 259 10.44 18.74 -17.73
N ALA A 260 9.98 19.95 -18.06
CA ALA A 260 8.57 20.33 -18.07
C ALA A 260 7.72 19.55 -19.09
N GLU A 261 8.33 18.98 -20.13
CA GLU A 261 7.64 18.21 -21.17
C GLU A 261 7.27 16.79 -20.73
N VAL A 262 7.81 16.33 -19.59
CA VAL A 262 7.52 14.99 -19.07
C VAL A 262 6.11 14.93 -18.49
N PRO A 263 5.33 13.87 -18.80
CA PRO A 263 3.99 13.69 -18.25
C PRO A 263 3.95 13.82 -16.73
N PHE A 264 2.84 14.35 -16.22
CA PHE A 264 2.62 14.49 -14.78
C PHE A 264 2.84 13.17 -14.03
N SER A 265 2.35 12.05 -14.58
CA SER A 265 2.49 10.71 -13.99
C SER A 265 3.94 10.29 -13.76
N GLU A 266 4.83 10.60 -14.70
CA GLU A 266 6.26 10.31 -14.62
C GLU A 266 6.95 11.17 -13.55
N THR A 267 6.58 12.44 -13.47
CA THR A 267 7.10 13.36 -12.45
C THR A 267 6.63 12.94 -11.06
N PHE A 268 5.35 12.58 -10.94
CA PHE A 268 4.76 12.07 -9.72
C PHE A 268 5.43 10.74 -9.29
N ALA A 269 5.70 9.84 -10.23
CA ALA A 269 6.45 8.61 -9.95
C ALA A 269 7.88 8.87 -9.46
N ALA A 270 8.57 9.86 -10.04
CA ALA A 270 9.88 10.28 -9.56
C ALA A 270 9.81 10.84 -8.12
N MET A 271 8.79 11.64 -7.80
CA MET A 271 8.53 12.12 -6.44
C MET A 271 8.30 10.96 -5.46
N GLN A 272 7.54 9.92 -5.86
CA GLN A 272 7.34 8.70 -5.07
C GLN A 272 8.66 7.96 -4.82
N ALA A 273 9.54 7.87 -5.82
CA ALA A 273 10.88 7.29 -5.65
C ALA A 273 11.76 8.11 -4.68
N LEU A 274 11.66 9.45 -4.68
CA LEU A 274 12.35 10.29 -3.69
C LEU A 274 11.83 10.02 -2.26
N ARG A 275 10.51 9.89 -2.09
CA ARG A 275 9.89 9.52 -0.80
C ARG A 275 10.36 8.16 -0.32
N PHE A 276 10.44 7.19 -1.22
CA PHE A 276 11.01 5.89 -0.92
C PHE A 276 12.48 6.02 -0.44
N MET A 277 13.32 6.75 -1.16
CA MET A 277 14.72 6.93 -0.77
C MET A 277 14.89 7.69 0.55
N TRP A 278 14.00 8.62 0.85
CA TRP A 278 13.96 9.30 2.16
C TRP A 278 13.70 8.31 3.30
N THR A 279 12.79 7.36 3.13
CA THR A 279 12.44 6.41 4.19
C THR A 279 13.40 5.22 4.25
N TYR A 280 13.80 4.68 3.10
CA TYR A 280 14.43 3.37 2.97
C TYR A 280 15.79 3.36 2.26
N GLY A 281 16.28 4.53 1.81
CA GLY A 281 17.48 4.64 0.99
C GLY A 281 18.79 4.25 1.68
N ALA A 282 18.80 4.12 3.01
CA ALA A 282 19.97 3.80 3.85
C ALA A 282 21.18 4.70 3.52
N ASP A 283 20.95 6.02 3.48
CA ASP A 283 21.95 7.07 3.25
C ASP A 283 22.75 6.98 1.93
N ARG A 284 22.30 6.16 0.96
CA ARG A 284 22.84 6.13 -0.42
C ARG A 284 22.76 7.47 -1.14
N ILE A 285 21.84 8.32 -0.69
CA ILE A 285 21.64 9.69 -1.11
C ILE A 285 21.51 10.52 0.16
N SER A 286 22.21 11.66 0.22
CA SER A 286 22.13 12.52 1.40
C SER A 286 20.72 13.12 1.56
N ARG A 287 20.31 13.35 2.81
CA ARG A 287 19.05 14.04 3.13
C ARG A 287 18.95 15.40 2.42
N GLN A 288 20.08 16.11 2.33
CA GLN A 288 20.13 17.41 1.67
C GLN A 288 19.92 17.30 0.15
N ASP A 289 20.49 16.29 -0.51
CA ASP A 289 20.29 16.09 -1.94
C ASP A 289 18.84 15.68 -2.26
N LEU A 290 18.21 14.86 -1.42
CA LEU A 290 16.79 14.51 -1.55
C LEU A 290 15.88 15.74 -1.38
N ARG A 291 16.17 16.59 -0.38
CA ARG A 291 15.50 17.88 -0.19
C ARG A 291 15.65 18.76 -1.42
N ASN A 292 16.87 18.98 -1.89
CA ASN A 292 17.15 19.78 -3.08
C ASN A 292 16.42 19.25 -4.33
N ALA A 293 16.33 17.92 -4.48
CA ALA A 293 15.57 17.31 -5.58
C ALA A 293 14.06 17.55 -5.44
N MET A 294 13.51 17.41 -4.24
CA MET A 294 12.10 17.68 -3.94
C MET A 294 11.75 19.16 -4.16
N GLN A 295 12.65 20.08 -3.81
CA GLN A 295 12.47 21.52 -4.03
C GLN A 295 12.32 21.92 -5.51
N ILE A 296 12.86 21.14 -6.47
CA ILE A 296 12.67 21.39 -7.91
C ILE A 296 11.17 21.32 -8.25
N LEU A 297 10.42 20.44 -7.59
CA LEU A 297 9.00 20.23 -7.86
C LEU A 297 8.11 21.37 -7.35
N LEU A 298 8.64 22.33 -6.57
CA LEU A 298 7.92 23.56 -6.25
C LEU A 298 7.67 24.41 -7.51
N ASP A 299 8.48 24.26 -8.57
CA ASP A 299 8.25 24.91 -9.87
C ASP A 299 7.12 24.25 -10.69
N ARG A 300 6.42 23.26 -10.11
CA ARG A 300 5.25 22.60 -10.72
C ARG A 300 4.01 22.86 -9.86
N PRO A 301 3.17 23.85 -10.22
CA PRO A 301 2.00 24.22 -9.42
C PRO A 301 1.05 23.05 -9.11
N ASN A 302 0.92 22.08 -10.03
CA ASN A 302 0.09 20.89 -9.86
C ASN A 302 0.64 19.84 -8.88
N LEU A 303 1.86 20.01 -8.37
CA LEU A 303 2.48 19.16 -7.34
C LEU A 303 2.83 19.94 -6.07
N ALA A 304 2.78 21.27 -6.11
CA ALA A 304 3.35 22.12 -5.08
C ALA A 304 2.77 21.85 -3.69
N ASP A 305 1.45 21.61 -3.56
CA ASP A 305 0.85 21.31 -2.26
C ASP A 305 1.37 20.00 -1.64
N LEU A 306 1.51 18.94 -2.45
CA LEU A 306 2.11 17.67 -2.03
C LEU A 306 3.58 17.83 -1.63
N VAL A 307 4.34 18.57 -2.43
CA VAL A 307 5.78 18.83 -2.22
C VAL A 307 5.99 19.62 -0.93
N ILE A 308 5.17 20.64 -0.66
CA ILE A 308 5.25 21.44 0.57
C ILE A 308 5.01 20.57 1.80
N VAL A 309 4.06 19.64 1.73
CA VAL A 309 3.79 18.70 2.83
C VAL A 309 5.01 17.79 3.07
N ASP A 310 5.64 17.28 2.02
CA ASP A 310 6.86 16.48 2.17
C ASP A 310 8.02 17.29 2.75
N LEU A 311 8.26 18.51 2.24
CA LEU A 311 9.33 19.38 2.72
C LEU A 311 9.13 19.76 4.20
N ALA A 312 7.89 19.96 4.64
CA ALA A 312 7.58 20.16 6.06
C ALA A 312 7.93 18.93 6.90
N ARG A 313 7.50 17.73 6.47
CA ARG A 313 7.84 16.45 7.13
C ARG A 313 9.34 16.19 7.14
N TRP A 314 10.04 16.67 6.13
CA TRP A 314 11.47 16.53 5.97
C TRP A 314 12.24 17.65 6.66
N HIS A 315 11.57 18.55 7.38
CA HIS A 315 12.18 19.69 8.08
C HIS A 315 13.08 20.55 7.18
N ASP A 316 12.68 20.76 5.93
CA ASP A 316 13.43 21.58 4.98
C ASP A 316 13.11 23.06 5.12
N TRP A 317 13.47 23.63 6.26
CA TRP A 317 13.11 25.02 6.63
C TRP A 317 13.75 26.09 5.74
N GLY A 318 14.76 25.73 4.95
CA GLY A 318 15.41 26.65 4.01
C GLY A 318 14.48 27.20 2.93
N VAL A 319 13.31 26.58 2.71
CA VAL A 319 12.37 27.04 1.67
C VAL A 319 11.36 28.08 2.15
N MET A 320 11.33 28.47 3.42
CA MET A 320 10.31 29.37 3.98
C MET A 320 10.08 30.64 3.15
N ASP A 321 11.16 31.33 2.77
CA ASP A 321 11.09 32.56 1.98
C ASP A 321 10.47 32.32 0.61
N ARG A 322 10.87 31.23 -0.04
CA ARG A 322 10.30 30.82 -1.34
C ARG A 322 8.82 30.51 -1.21
N LEU A 323 8.41 29.76 -0.19
CA LEU A 323 7.01 29.42 0.05
C LEU A 323 6.17 30.67 0.34
N PHE A 324 6.70 31.60 1.14
CA PHE A 324 6.00 32.85 1.42
C PHE A 324 5.84 33.72 0.17
N ALA A 325 6.86 33.79 -0.70
CA ALA A 325 6.75 34.46 -1.99
C ALA A 325 5.70 33.78 -2.89
N MET A 326 5.70 32.44 -2.96
CA MET A 326 4.71 31.66 -3.70
C MET A 326 3.28 31.94 -3.23
N TYR A 327 3.05 32.16 -1.93
CA TYR A 327 1.73 32.47 -1.38
C TYR A 327 1.05 33.67 -2.05
N THR A 328 1.85 34.65 -2.48
CA THR A 328 1.38 35.89 -3.12
C THR A 328 1.42 35.85 -4.66
N SER A 329 1.94 34.77 -5.24
CA SER A 329 2.07 34.63 -6.70
C SER A 329 0.74 34.17 -7.32
N PRO A 330 0.27 34.80 -8.41
CA PRO A 330 -0.94 34.38 -9.13
C PRO A 330 -0.87 32.93 -9.63
N GLU A 331 0.32 32.44 -9.97
CA GLU A 331 0.52 31.06 -10.46
C GLU A 331 0.20 30.00 -9.40
N TYR A 332 0.35 30.37 -8.12
CA TYR A 332 0.15 29.48 -6.97
C TYR A 332 -1.08 29.87 -6.14
N ASP A 333 -1.98 30.69 -6.70
CA ASP A 333 -3.23 31.10 -6.06
C ASP A 333 -4.28 29.97 -6.08
N VAL A 334 -3.90 28.83 -5.47
CA VAL A 334 -4.71 27.63 -5.33
C VAL A 334 -4.95 27.40 -3.84
N PRO A 335 -6.21 27.21 -3.40
CA PRO A 335 -6.52 27.06 -1.98
C PRO A 335 -5.75 25.92 -1.27
N SER A 336 -5.46 24.80 -1.95
CA SER A 336 -4.69 23.70 -1.36
C SER A 336 -3.22 24.08 -1.12
N ILE A 337 -2.59 24.78 -2.07
CA ILE A 337 -1.21 25.26 -1.97
C ILE A 337 -1.09 26.28 -0.83
N LYS A 338 -1.97 27.29 -0.78
CA LYS A 338 -1.98 28.28 0.30
C LYS A 338 -2.11 27.63 1.68
N ARG A 339 -3.03 26.65 1.84
CA ARG A 339 -3.15 25.88 3.08
C ARG A 339 -1.91 25.06 3.39
N ALA A 340 -1.26 24.45 2.39
CA ALA A 340 -0.03 23.71 2.58
C ALA A 340 1.11 24.62 3.07
N ILE A 341 1.23 25.84 2.54
CA ILE A 341 2.22 26.84 2.99
C ILE A 341 1.96 27.24 4.45
N VAL A 342 0.70 27.56 4.80
CA VAL A 342 0.36 27.89 6.20
C VAL A 342 0.72 26.72 7.12
N ARG A 343 0.36 25.48 6.73
CA ARG A 343 0.67 24.28 7.52
C ARG A 343 2.17 24.06 7.66
N PHE A 344 2.96 24.30 6.61
CA PHE A 344 4.43 24.24 6.68
C PHE A 344 4.95 25.20 7.75
N LEU A 345 4.51 26.47 7.72
CA LEU A 345 4.94 27.48 8.69
C LEU A 345 4.50 27.12 10.12
N MET A 346 3.30 26.57 10.29
CA MET A 346 2.81 26.11 11.60
C MET A 346 3.62 24.92 12.14
N ILE A 347 4.05 24.00 11.28
CA ILE A 347 4.95 22.92 11.69
C ILE A 347 6.30 23.51 12.12
N ALA A 348 6.88 24.41 11.32
CA ALA A 348 8.14 25.07 11.64
C ALA A 348 8.06 25.88 12.96
N GLU A 349 6.98 26.62 13.21
CA GLU A 349 6.73 27.33 14.47
C GLU A 349 6.72 26.37 15.67
N LYS A 350 6.11 25.19 15.52
CA LYS A 350 5.94 24.20 16.59
C LYS A 350 7.15 23.26 16.77
N SER A 351 8.06 23.20 15.79
CA SER A 351 9.27 22.37 15.87
C SER A 351 10.16 22.80 17.04
N SER A 352 10.79 21.82 17.68
CA SER A 352 11.58 22.05 18.90
C SER A 352 13.00 22.48 18.59
N VAL A 353 13.36 23.68 19.04
CA VAL A 353 14.75 24.17 19.04
C VAL A 353 15.63 23.31 19.95
N GLU A 354 15.13 22.92 21.13
CA GLU A 354 15.86 22.10 22.11
C GLU A 354 16.24 20.73 21.55
N LYS A 355 15.38 20.13 20.72
CA LYS A 355 15.65 18.85 20.04
C LYS A 355 16.45 19.02 18.73
N GLY A 356 16.81 20.24 18.35
CA GLY A 356 17.54 20.53 17.12
C GLY A 356 16.72 20.30 15.84
N GLU A 357 15.38 20.30 15.93
CA GLU A 357 14.51 20.14 14.75
C GLU A 357 14.50 21.40 13.87
N ILE A 358 14.75 22.57 14.49
CA ILE A 358 14.79 23.88 13.85
C ILE A 358 15.73 24.82 14.62
N SER A 359 16.29 25.84 13.97
CA SER A 359 17.02 26.91 14.67
C SER A 359 16.08 27.99 15.22
N GLU A 360 16.49 28.72 16.28
CA GLU A 360 15.72 29.85 16.84
C GLU A 360 15.37 30.90 15.77
N ALA A 361 16.32 31.20 14.88
CA ALA A 361 16.13 32.15 13.79
C ALA A 361 15.03 31.69 12.83
N GLN A 362 15.06 30.41 12.42
CA GLN A 362 14.05 29.84 11.52
C GLN A 362 12.67 29.75 12.18
N GLN A 363 12.61 29.36 13.47
CA GLN A 363 11.34 29.30 14.20
C GLN A 363 10.69 30.68 14.31
N LYS A 364 11.49 31.69 14.65
CA LYS A 364 11.02 33.09 14.70
C LYS A 364 10.56 33.58 13.33
N HIS A 365 11.27 33.23 12.27
CA HIS A 365 10.89 33.57 10.89
C HIS A 365 9.52 32.98 10.52
N ALA A 366 9.26 31.72 10.89
CA ALA A 366 7.95 31.09 10.71
C ALA A 366 6.84 31.83 11.47
N GLN A 367 7.10 32.23 12.72
CA GLN A 367 6.16 33.02 13.54
C GLN A 367 5.83 34.36 12.89
N ASP A 368 6.85 35.09 12.41
CA ASP A 368 6.67 36.38 11.75
C ASP A 368 5.83 36.26 10.47
N TYR A 369 6.03 35.20 9.68
CA TYR A 369 5.22 34.95 8.49
C TYR A 369 3.80 34.51 8.80
N LEU A 370 3.59 33.67 9.81
CA LEU A 370 2.23 33.32 10.25
C LEU A 370 1.48 34.53 10.79
N ALA A 371 2.13 35.41 11.56
CA ALA A 371 1.52 36.63 12.04
C ALA A 371 1.05 37.52 10.87
N ARG A 372 1.88 37.70 9.85
CA ARG A 372 1.48 38.44 8.63
C ARG A 372 0.30 37.78 7.93
N LEU A 373 0.30 36.46 7.76
CA LEU A 373 -0.82 35.77 7.11
C LEU A 373 -2.11 35.84 7.93
N ARG A 374 -2.04 35.84 9.27
CA ARG A 374 -3.21 36.07 10.14
C ARG A 374 -3.81 37.47 9.93
N GLU A 375 -2.99 38.46 9.60
CA GLU A 375 -3.45 39.82 9.29
C GLU A 375 -4.00 39.93 7.85
N THR A 376 -3.30 39.35 6.87
CA THR A 376 -3.61 39.55 5.44
C THR A 376 -4.59 38.54 4.85
N ASP A 377 -4.66 37.33 5.40
CA ASP A 377 -5.53 36.23 4.94
C ASP A 377 -6.01 35.35 6.12
N PRO A 378 -6.77 35.93 7.08
CA PRO A 378 -7.22 35.24 8.28
C PRO A 378 -8.09 34.01 7.99
N GLU A 379 -8.84 34.02 6.89
CA GLU A 379 -9.74 32.92 6.53
C GLU A 379 -8.95 31.66 6.15
N THR A 380 -7.90 31.80 5.34
CA THR A 380 -7.06 30.66 4.95
C THR A 380 -6.32 30.09 6.15
N VAL A 381 -5.79 30.97 7.02
CA VAL A 381 -5.12 30.53 8.25
C VAL A 381 -6.07 29.78 9.17
N SER A 382 -7.26 30.33 9.43
CA SER A 382 -8.28 29.67 10.26
C SER A 382 -8.68 28.28 9.72
N LYS A 383 -8.83 28.15 8.40
CA LYS A 383 -9.11 26.85 7.76
C LYS A 383 -7.94 25.87 7.91
N ALA A 384 -6.70 26.34 7.78
CA ALA A 384 -5.52 25.49 7.95
C ALA A 384 -5.36 25.00 9.40
N GLU A 385 -5.66 25.87 10.38
CA GLU A 385 -5.61 25.57 11.82
C GLU A 385 -6.67 24.55 12.25
N LYS A 386 -7.90 24.67 11.73
CA LYS A 386 -9.02 23.81 12.10
C LYS A 386 -8.76 22.32 11.83
N TYR A 387 -8.06 22.01 10.75
CA TYR A 387 -7.77 20.63 10.30
C TYR A 387 -6.27 20.33 10.37
N PHE A 388 -5.57 20.87 11.37
CA PHE A 388 -4.12 20.73 11.50
C PHE A 388 -3.69 19.40 12.16
N PHE A 389 -4.59 18.79 12.92
CA PHE A 389 -4.32 17.56 13.69
C PHE A 389 -5.32 16.42 13.39
N ASP A 390 -6.17 16.59 12.38
CA ASP A 390 -7.07 15.54 11.89
C ASP A 390 -6.37 14.60 10.90
#